data_AF-A0A7Y7NUZ9-F1
#
_entry.id   AF-A0A7Y7NUZ9-F1
#
_cell.length_a   1.000
_cell.length_b   1.000
_cell.length_c   1.000
_cell.angle_alpha   90.00
_cell.angle_beta   90.00
_cell.angle_gamma   90.00
#
_symmetry.space_group_name_H-M   'P 1'
#
loop_
_entity.id
_entity.type
_entity.pdbx_description
1 polymer ?
#
loop_
_entity_poly.entity_id
_entity_poly.type
_entity_poly.pdbx_seq_one_letter_code
_entity_poly.pdbx_strand_id
1 'polypeptide(L)'
;MKTIIKTSIFLLINLFCLTSFSQNEIKVTIAGNSGDKVTMTREDLLKAGELTLETKETNCSISSFTFSWSENGFTKEIFVKGNKFSEIAIEAIKKTPIGVKVYFENIQLILADGKTKNMPSIIIKLVEK
;
A
#
# COMPACT_ATOMS: atom_id res chain seq x y z
N MET A 1 -71.93 -9.78 5.86
CA MET A 1 -71.27 -8.63 6.52
C MET A 1 -70.06 -9.14 7.29
N LYS A 2 -68.85 -9.03 6.73
CA LYS A 2 -67.57 -9.31 7.42
C LYS A 2 -66.48 -8.47 6.76
N THR A 3 -65.60 -7.97 7.61
CA THR A 3 -64.93 -6.68 7.56
C THR A 3 -63.69 -6.67 6.67
N ILE A 4 -63.45 -5.50 6.07
CA ILE A 4 -62.26 -5.13 5.28
C ILE A 4 -61.09 -4.84 6.23
N ILE A 5 -59.87 -4.92 5.70
CA ILE A 5 -58.61 -4.28 6.13
C ILE A 5 -57.77 -5.08 7.14
N LYS A 6 -56.72 -5.73 6.63
CA LYS A 6 -55.36 -5.69 7.20
C LYS A 6 -54.37 -5.98 6.07
N THR A 7 -54.09 -5.00 5.23
CA THR A 7 -52.90 -4.12 5.34
C THR A 7 -51.62 -4.89 5.06
N SER A 8 -51.27 -4.97 3.78
CA SER A 8 -50.00 -4.48 3.21
C SER A 8 -48.81 -4.28 4.17
N ILE A 9 -48.40 -5.32 4.89
CA ILE A 9 -47.16 -5.35 5.68
C ILE A 9 -46.42 -6.64 5.30
N PHE A 10 -45.98 -6.72 4.05
CA PHE A 10 -45.03 -7.75 3.63
C PHE A 10 -43.95 -7.20 2.69
N LEU A 11 -43.80 -5.87 2.64
CA LEU A 11 -42.93 -5.18 1.70
C LEU A 11 -42.12 -4.07 2.38
N LEU A 12 -41.43 -4.36 3.49
CA LEU A 12 -40.57 -3.35 4.15
C LEU A 12 -39.51 -3.91 5.10
N ILE A 13 -38.95 -5.11 4.85
CA ILE A 13 -37.89 -5.69 5.71
C ILE A 13 -36.62 -6.11 4.94
N ASN A 14 -36.52 -5.88 3.62
CA ASN A 14 -35.29 -6.23 2.86
C ASN A 14 -34.57 -5.03 2.20
N LEU A 15 -34.71 -3.81 2.73
CA LEU A 15 -34.10 -2.62 2.11
C LEU A 15 -33.02 -1.91 2.94
N PHE A 16 -32.55 -2.48 4.05
CA PHE A 16 -31.51 -1.83 4.86
C PHE A 16 -30.44 -2.83 5.31
N CYS A 17 -29.49 -3.12 4.41
CA CYS A 17 -28.10 -3.43 4.78
C CYS A 17 -27.15 -3.47 3.56
N LEU A 18 -27.43 -2.67 2.52
CA LEU A 18 -26.44 -2.31 1.51
C LEU A 18 -26.01 -0.85 1.73
N THR A 19 -25.77 -0.47 2.98
CA THR A 19 -24.99 0.75 3.23
C THR A 19 -23.55 0.44 2.91
N SER A 20 -23.22 0.61 1.64
CA SER A 20 -22.01 1.29 1.22
C SER A 20 -20.76 0.85 1.97
N PHE A 21 -20.21 -0.30 1.58
CA PHE A 21 -18.77 -0.51 1.65
C PHE A 21 -18.12 0.55 0.73
N SER A 22 -18.09 1.80 1.16
CA SER A 22 -17.09 2.75 0.69
C SER A 22 -15.80 2.26 1.33
N GLN A 23 -15.15 1.29 0.70
CA GLN A 23 -13.77 0.95 1.04
C GLN A 23 -12.99 2.25 0.85
N ASN A 24 -12.65 2.93 1.94
CA ASN A 24 -11.56 3.88 1.93
C ASN A 24 -10.31 3.06 1.66
N GLU A 25 -10.07 2.79 0.38
CA GLU A 25 -8.97 1.95 -0.05
C GLU A 25 -7.70 2.78 0.08
N ILE A 26 -6.98 2.55 1.17
CA ILE A 26 -5.65 3.11 1.38
C ILE A 26 -4.66 2.26 0.57
N LYS A 27 -3.92 2.89 -0.35
CA LYS A 27 -2.86 2.24 -1.13
C LYS A 27 -1.53 2.90 -0.88
N VAL A 28 -0.47 2.09 -0.86
CA VAL A 28 0.91 2.60 -0.86
C VAL A 28 1.47 2.39 -2.26
N THR A 29 2.09 3.43 -2.81
CA THR A 29 2.67 3.41 -4.16
C THR A 29 4.13 3.86 -4.15
N ILE A 30 4.84 3.51 -5.22
CA ILE A 30 6.18 4.01 -5.56
C ILE A 30 6.12 4.48 -7.01
N ALA A 31 6.39 5.77 -7.24
CA ALA A 31 6.17 6.41 -8.54
C ALA A 31 4.78 6.08 -9.15
N GLY A 32 3.72 6.07 -8.32
CA GLY A 32 2.36 5.76 -8.75
C GLY A 32 2.06 4.27 -9.01
N ASN A 33 3.01 3.37 -8.77
CA ASN A 33 2.82 1.93 -8.92
C ASN A 33 2.59 1.25 -7.57
N SER A 34 1.67 0.30 -7.49
CA SER A 34 1.40 -0.53 -6.30
C SER A 34 1.36 -2.02 -6.62
N GLY A 35 1.55 -2.86 -5.60
CA GLY A 35 1.34 -4.31 -5.66
C GLY A 35 2.58 -5.13 -6.05
N ASP A 36 2.31 -6.39 -6.40
CA ASP A 36 3.34 -7.38 -6.70
C ASP A 36 3.65 -7.37 -8.21
N LYS A 37 4.93 -7.16 -8.57
CA LYS A 37 5.49 -7.22 -9.94
C LYS A 37 5.46 -5.91 -10.73
N VAL A 38 5.89 -4.83 -10.09
CA VAL A 38 6.24 -3.59 -10.80
C VAL A 38 7.59 -3.78 -11.50
N THR A 39 7.75 -3.27 -12.71
CA THR A 39 9.04 -3.21 -13.40
C THR A 39 9.43 -1.74 -13.53
N MET A 40 10.65 -1.39 -13.11
CA MET A 40 11.07 0.01 -13.06
C MET A 40 12.58 0.12 -13.29
N THR A 41 13.00 1.20 -13.95
CA THR A 41 14.43 1.53 -14.03
C THR A 41 14.94 1.96 -12.66
N ARG A 42 16.25 1.83 -12.44
CA ARG A 42 16.86 2.31 -11.20
C ARG A 42 16.69 3.82 -11.07
N GLU A 43 16.81 4.55 -12.17
CA GLU A 43 16.70 6.01 -12.21
C GLU A 43 15.30 6.47 -11.81
N ASP A 44 14.25 5.81 -12.31
CA ASP A 44 12.87 6.14 -11.94
C ASP A 44 12.60 5.82 -10.47
N LEU A 45 13.15 4.72 -9.95
CA LEU A 45 13.03 4.37 -8.53
C LEU A 45 13.72 5.41 -7.63
N LEU A 46 14.94 5.81 -7.98
CA LEU A 46 15.68 6.84 -7.26
C LEU A 46 15.00 8.21 -7.37
N LYS A 47 14.39 8.52 -8.52
CA LYS A 47 13.63 9.74 -8.72
C LYS A 47 12.34 9.76 -7.90
N ALA A 48 11.71 8.60 -7.68
CA ALA A 48 10.58 8.49 -6.77
C ALA A 48 10.97 8.91 -5.36
N GLY A 49 12.09 8.37 -4.85
CA GLY A 49 12.73 8.80 -3.60
C GLY A 49 11.94 8.53 -2.32
N GLU A 50 10.67 8.13 -2.42
CA GLU A 50 9.78 7.86 -1.30
C GLU A 50 8.66 6.89 -1.66
N LEU A 51 8.06 6.30 -0.63
CA LEU A 51 6.75 5.69 -0.70
C LEU A 51 5.67 6.78 -0.60
N THR A 52 4.63 6.66 -1.41
CA THR A 52 3.48 7.58 -1.42
C THR A 52 2.23 6.88 -0.92
N LEU A 53 1.34 7.64 -0.29
CA LEU A 53 0.06 7.15 0.20
C LEU A 53 -1.06 7.72 -0.67
N GLU A 54 -1.85 6.83 -1.27
CA GLU A 54 -3.09 7.19 -1.98
C GLU A 54 -4.26 6.84 -1.07
N THR A 55 -4.93 7.87 -0.56
CA THR A 55 -6.07 7.73 0.34
C THR A 55 -6.99 8.95 0.26
N LYS A 56 -8.28 8.73 0.55
CA LYS A 56 -9.25 9.81 0.78
C LYS A 56 -9.26 10.27 2.24
N GLU A 57 -8.61 9.53 3.13
CA GLU A 57 -8.52 9.84 4.56
C GLU A 57 -7.45 10.90 4.80
N THR A 58 -7.83 11.97 5.48
CA THR A 58 -6.88 12.97 5.97
C THR A 58 -6.12 12.40 7.18
N ASN A 59 -4.87 12.83 7.38
CA ASN A 59 -4.02 12.45 8.52
C ASN A 59 -3.54 10.99 8.59
N CYS A 60 -3.54 10.26 7.48
CA CYS A 60 -2.79 9.00 7.38
C CYS A 60 -1.36 9.27 6.93
N SER A 61 -0.38 8.54 7.48
CA SER A 61 1.02 8.67 7.08
C SER A 61 1.77 7.34 7.14
N ILE A 62 2.81 7.19 6.32
CA ILE A 62 3.73 6.05 6.39
C ILE A 62 4.76 6.35 7.47
N SER A 63 4.79 5.49 8.49
CA SER A 63 5.67 5.62 9.65
C SER A 63 7.02 4.92 9.48
N SER A 64 7.05 3.81 8.76
CA SER A 64 8.27 3.07 8.44
C SER A 64 8.03 2.01 7.37
N PHE A 65 9.12 1.51 6.80
CA PHE A 65 9.15 0.31 5.96
C PHE A 65 10.53 -0.36 6.03
N THR A 66 10.64 -1.56 5.49
CA THR A 66 11.90 -2.29 5.29
C THR A 66 12.18 -2.38 3.79
N PHE A 67 13.36 -1.92 3.36
CA PHE A 67 13.85 -2.16 2.01
C PHE A 67 14.73 -3.41 2.01
N SER A 68 14.41 -4.39 1.17
CA SER A 68 15.18 -5.64 1.09
C SER A 68 15.50 -6.06 -0.34
N TRP A 69 16.61 -6.79 -0.50
CA TRP A 69 17.03 -7.37 -1.78
C TRP A 69 17.87 -8.63 -1.55
N SER A 70 17.97 -9.48 -2.57
CA SER A 70 18.88 -10.63 -2.54
C SER A 70 20.23 -10.24 -3.13
N GLU A 71 21.30 -10.57 -2.40
CA GLU A 71 22.68 -10.39 -2.83
C GLU A 71 23.48 -11.63 -2.42
N ASN A 72 24.13 -12.28 -3.39
CA ASN A 72 24.96 -13.47 -3.16
C ASN A 72 24.25 -14.60 -2.40
N GLY A 73 22.94 -14.78 -2.62
CA GLY A 73 22.13 -15.81 -1.96
C GLY A 73 21.66 -15.45 -0.54
N PHE A 74 21.99 -14.25 -0.04
CA PHE A 74 21.51 -13.74 1.24
C PHE A 74 20.50 -12.61 1.03
N THR A 75 19.54 -12.49 1.95
CA THR A 75 18.67 -11.32 2.02
C THR A 75 19.40 -10.21 2.78
N LYS A 76 19.46 -9.03 2.18
CA LYS A 76 19.90 -7.78 2.80
C LYS A 76 18.68 -6.94 3.09
N GLU A 77 18.66 -6.27 4.23
CA GLU A 77 17.51 -5.48 4.69
C GLU A 77 17.98 -4.16 5.30
N ILE A 78 17.20 -3.11 5.07
CA ILE A 78 17.40 -1.78 5.62
C ILE A 78 16.07 -1.31 6.19
N PHE A 79 16.02 -1.07 7.49
CA PHE A 79 14.89 -0.38 8.11
C PHE A 79 14.92 1.11 7.78
N VAL A 80 13.78 1.65 7.37
CA VAL A 80 13.63 3.06 7.00
C VAL A 80 12.49 3.66 7.83
N LYS A 81 12.80 4.78 8.52
CA LYS A 81 11.83 5.56 9.28
C LYS A 81 11.21 6.63 8.37
N GLY A 82 9.89 6.77 8.43
CA GLY A 82 9.11 7.63 7.56
C GLY A 82 8.85 7.00 6.20
N ASN A 83 8.48 7.84 5.23
CA ASN A 83 8.15 7.42 3.87
C ASN A 83 9.31 7.61 2.87
N LYS A 84 10.29 8.45 3.19
CA LYS A 84 11.42 8.79 2.31
C LYS A 84 12.56 7.78 2.40
N PHE A 85 13.23 7.55 1.28
CA PHE A 85 14.40 6.68 1.26
C PHE A 85 15.55 7.32 2.06
N SER A 86 16.15 6.55 2.96
CA SER A 86 17.37 6.97 3.65
C SER A 86 18.55 6.96 2.68
N GLU A 87 19.62 7.69 3.01
CA GLU A 87 20.87 7.66 2.21
C GLU A 87 21.41 6.24 2.04
N ILE A 88 21.32 5.42 3.09
CA ILE A 88 21.74 4.01 3.05
C ILE A 88 20.87 3.21 2.08
N ALA A 89 19.55 3.43 2.07
CA ALA A 89 18.65 2.78 1.11
C ALA A 89 18.94 3.25 -0.34
N ILE A 90 19.21 4.53 -0.55
CA ILE A 90 19.59 5.09 -1.86
C ILE A 90 20.87 4.44 -2.37
N GLU A 91 21.90 4.35 -1.53
CA GLU A 91 23.18 3.72 -1.89
C GLU A 91 23.01 2.21 -2.15
N ALA A 92 22.13 1.54 -1.41
CA ALA A 92 21.79 0.15 -1.69
C ALA A 92 21.11 0.01 -3.06
N ILE A 93 20.08 0.82 -3.37
CA ILE A 93 19.39 0.81 -4.67
C ILE A 93 20.38 1.03 -5.83
N LYS A 94 21.35 1.93 -5.65
CA LYS A 94 22.40 2.20 -6.65
C LYS A 94 23.26 0.97 -6.94
N LYS A 95 23.57 0.19 -5.90
CA LYS A 95 24.44 -0.99 -5.97
C LYS A 95 23.71 -2.26 -6.34
N THR A 96 22.38 -2.31 -6.15
CA THR A 96 21.59 -3.49 -6.50
C THR A 96 21.74 -3.79 -8.00
N PRO A 97 22.12 -5.03 -8.37
CA PRO A 97 22.25 -5.42 -9.77
C PRO A 97 20.91 -5.32 -10.52
N ILE A 98 20.99 -5.00 -11.82
CA ILE A 98 19.82 -5.05 -12.69
C ILE A 98 19.32 -6.50 -12.83
N GLY A 99 18.02 -6.68 -13.02
CA GLY A 99 17.35 -7.98 -13.12
C GLY A 99 16.94 -8.56 -11.77
N VAL A 100 17.47 -8.02 -10.67
CA VAL A 100 17.11 -8.40 -9.30
C VAL A 100 15.80 -7.74 -8.89
N LYS A 101 15.04 -8.43 -8.04
CA LYS A 101 13.87 -7.87 -7.36
C LYS A 101 14.30 -7.20 -6.06
N VAL A 102 13.82 -5.99 -5.87
CA VAL A 102 13.85 -5.29 -4.58
C VAL A 102 12.45 -5.26 -4.00
N TYR A 103 12.38 -5.22 -2.68
CA TYR A 103 11.14 -5.33 -1.93
C TYR A 103 11.04 -4.17 -0.95
N PHE A 104 9.83 -3.62 -0.84
CA PHE A 104 9.45 -2.67 0.18
C PHE A 104 8.41 -3.35 1.05
N GLU A 105 8.83 -3.79 2.22
CA GLU A 105 8.10 -4.74 3.08
C GLU A 105 7.85 -4.12 4.45
N ASN A 106 7.02 -4.76 5.27
CA ASN A 106 6.71 -4.30 6.62
C ASN A 106 6.32 -2.82 6.68
N ILE A 107 5.58 -2.36 5.65
CA ILE A 107 5.16 -0.96 5.51
C ILE A 107 4.11 -0.68 6.59
N GLN A 108 4.44 0.20 7.53
CA GLN A 108 3.56 0.58 8.63
C GLN A 108 2.96 1.96 8.40
N LEU A 109 1.64 2.04 8.45
CA LEU A 109 0.91 3.29 8.46
C LEU A 109 0.51 3.68 9.89
N ILE A 110 0.46 4.98 10.15
CA ILE A 110 -0.31 5.55 11.25
C ILE A 110 -1.60 6.09 10.63
N LEU A 111 -2.73 5.56 11.07
CA LEU A 111 -4.07 5.98 10.65
C LEU A 111 -4.50 7.25 11.41
N ALA A 112 -5.57 7.88 10.94
CA ALA A 112 -6.12 9.09 11.56
C ALA A 112 -6.53 8.91 13.02
N ASP A 113 -6.88 7.68 13.44
CA ASP A 113 -7.23 7.33 14.83
C ASP A 113 -6.00 6.99 15.70
N GLY A 114 -4.78 7.16 15.16
CA GLY A 114 -3.51 6.85 15.82
C GLY A 114 -3.15 5.37 15.83
N LYS A 115 -4.01 4.48 15.30
CA LYS A 115 -3.68 3.06 15.20
C LYS A 115 -2.69 2.80 14.07
N THR A 116 -1.94 1.73 14.21
CA THR A 116 -1.03 1.26 13.18
C THR A 116 -1.70 0.25 12.26
N LYS A 117 -1.38 0.30 10.97
CA LYS A 117 -1.84 -0.68 9.97
C LYS A 117 -0.66 -1.14 9.12
N ASN A 118 -0.51 -2.46 8.97
CA ASN A 118 0.46 -3.05 8.04
C ASN A 118 -0.12 -3.06 6.62
N MET A 119 0.71 -2.68 5.66
CA MET A 119 0.35 -2.68 4.24
C MET A 119 1.05 -3.83 3.50
N PRO A 120 0.45 -4.30 2.40
CA PRO A 120 1.11 -5.26 1.52
C PRO A 120 2.46 -4.74 1.02
N SER A 121 3.38 -5.65 0.78
CA SER A 121 4.69 -5.32 0.21
C SER A 121 4.56 -4.79 -1.22
N ILE A 122 5.55 -4.01 -1.65
CA ILE A 122 5.71 -3.61 -3.06
C ILE A 122 6.97 -4.28 -3.59
N ILE A 123 6.84 -4.98 -4.72
CA ILE A 123 7.95 -5.74 -5.32
C ILE A 123 8.29 -5.12 -6.67
N ILE A 124 9.52 -4.63 -6.79
CA ILE A 124 10.03 -3.99 -8.01
C ILE A 124 11.12 -4.87 -8.62
N LYS A 125 10.96 -5.28 -9.88
CA LYS A 125 12.05 -5.82 -10.70
C LYS A 125 12.81 -4.66 -11.34
N LEU A 126 14.09 -4.53 -11.02
CA LEU A 126 14.95 -3.53 -11.65
C LEU A 126 15.28 -3.94 -13.08
N VAL A 127 15.14 -3.00 -14.01
CA VAL A 127 15.47 -3.18 -15.45
C VAL A 127 16.41 -2.09 -15.94
N GLU A 128 17.07 -2.36 -17.06
CA GLU A 128 17.80 -1.33 -17.80
C GLU A 128 16.84 -0.32 -18.42
N LYS A 129 17.38 0.86 -18.72
CA LYS A 129 16.68 1.92 -19.43
C LYS A 129 16.49 1.60 -20.91
#